data_AF-A0A1H0A6B4-F1
#
_entry.id   AF-A0A1H0A6B4-F1
#
_cell.length_a   1.000
_cell.length_b   1.000
_cell.length_c   1.000
_cell.angle_alpha   90.00
_cell.angle_beta   90.00
_cell.angle_gamma   90.00
#
_symmetry.space_group_name_H-M   'P 1'
#
loop_
_entity.id
_entity.type
_entity.pdbx_description
1 polymer ?
#
loop_
_entity_poly.entity_id
_entity_poly.type
_entity_poly.pdbx_seq_one_letter_code
_entity_poly.pdbx_strand_id
1 'polypeptide(L)'
;MGDADLTHYEVRASRVSPKRTRVDTGDAEFTVGKDVNPVEYFVGSVLACLNSTGTMVARDMDIDITSLEASIEGDINYATYRGEDVADRAGLQGLAVTLSVETADDADLDAWLAAVKDRCPVTDNVENETGLDVSLD
;
A
#
# COMPACT_ATOMS: atom_id res chain seq x y z
N MET A 1 -4.48 -17.39 22.86
CA MET A 1 -4.56 -16.83 21.49
C MET A 1 -6.00 -16.94 21.09
N GLY A 2 -6.71 -15.82 21.00
CA GLY A 2 -8.08 -15.81 20.47
C GLY A 2 -8.03 -16.07 18.97
N ASP A 3 -9.02 -16.78 18.44
CA ASP A 3 -9.26 -16.82 17.01
C ASP A 3 -9.45 -15.37 16.54
N ALA A 4 -8.60 -14.92 15.62
CA ALA A 4 -8.78 -13.61 15.02
C ALA A 4 -9.83 -13.76 13.92
N ASP A 5 -10.96 -13.09 14.08
CA ASP A 5 -11.97 -13.01 13.02
C ASP A 5 -11.34 -12.33 11.80
N LEU A 6 -11.31 -13.04 10.67
CA LEU A 6 -10.79 -12.49 9.43
C LEU A 6 -11.75 -11.44 8.88
N THR A 7 -11.22 -10.25 8.57
CA THR A 7 -11.97 -9.25 7.80
C THR A 7 -12.11 -9.75 6.35
N HIS A 8 -13.35 -10.00 5.92
CA HIS A 8 -13.65 -10.36 4.55
C HIS A 8 -13.83 -9.10 3.69
N TYR A 9 -13.11 -9.02 2.57
CA TYR A 9 -13.26 -7.98 1.57
C TYR A 9 -13.93 -8.54 0.32
N GLU A 10 -15.01 -7.89 -0.12
CA GLU A 10 -15.63 -8.13 -1.42
C GLU A 10 -15.68 -6.79 -2.18
N VAL A 11 -14.89 -6.66 -3.23
CA VAL A 11 -14.80 -5.43 -4.04
C VAL A 11 -15.16 -5.78 -5.48
N ARG A 12 -16.04 -4.98 -6.09
CA ARG A 12 -16.47 -5.14 -7.48
C ARG A 12 -15.94 -4.01 -8.34
N ALA A 13 -15.72 -4.29 -9.61
CA ALA A 13 -15.24 -3.29 -10.55
C ALA A 13 -15.86 -3.46 -11.92
N SER A 14 -16.05 -2.34 -12.63
CA SER A 14 -16.52 -2.34 -14.01
C SER A 14 -15.71 -1.35 -14.85
N ARG A 15 -15.51 -1.71 -16.12
CA ARG A 15 -14.78 -0.89 -17.07
C ARG A 15 -15.60 0.33 -17.47
N VAL A 16 -15.06 1.53 -17.22
CA VAL A 16 -15.62 2.79 -17.74
C VAL A 16 -15.00 3.14 -19.10
N SER A 17 -13.69 2.94 -19.25
CA SER A 17 -12.96 3.12 -20.50
C SER A 17 -11.68 2.25 -20.50
N PRO A 18 -10.88 2.18 -21.59
CA PRO A 18 -9.65 1.37 -21.59
C PRO A 18 -8.68 1.69 -20.46
N LYS A 19 -8.70 2.92 -19.93
CA LYS A 19 -7.80 3.39 -18.87
C LYS A 19 -8.53 3.78 -17.58
N ARG A 20 -9.82 3.49 -17.46
CA ARG A 20 -10.64 3.89 -16.30
C ARG A 20 -11.52 2.76 -15.82
N THR A 21 -11.45 2.51 -14.52
CA THR A 21 -12.19 1.45 -13.85
C THR A 21 -12.97 2.06 -12.70
N ARG A 22 -14.28 1.84 -12.68
CA ARG A 22 -15.13 2.16 -11.53
C ARG A 22 -15.02 1.00 -10.54
N VAL A 23 -14.73 1.31 -9.28
CA VAL A 23 -14.58 0.36 -8.18
C VAL A 23 -15.64 0.66 -7.13
N ASP A 24 -16.30 -0.39 -6.64
CA ASP A 24 -17.33 -0.37 -5.61
C ASP A 24 -16.92 -1.28 -4.46
N THR A 25 -16.79 -0.73 -3.25
CA THR A 25 -16.41 -1.44 -2.03
C THR A 25 -17.61 -1.83 -1.16
N GLY A 26 -18.84 -1.61 -1.63
CA GLY A 26 -20.07 -1.71 -0.84
C GLY A 26 -20.39 -0.44 -0.04
N ASP A 27 -19.37 0.19 0.54
CA ASP A 27 -19.50 1.44 1.32
C ASP A 27 -19.22 2.71 0.49
N ALA A 28 -18.38 2.60 -0.54
CA ALA A 28 -17.98 3.72 -1.37
C ALA A 28 -17.69 3.31 -2.82
N GLU A 29 -17.94 4.24 -3.74
CA GLU A 29 -17.56 4.12 -5.15
C GLU A 29 -16.46 5.13 -5.51
N PHE A 30 -15.45 4.69 -6.25
CA PHE A 30 -14.40 5.55 -6.80
C PHE A 30 -13.95 5.10 -8.19
N THR A 31 -13.11 5.90 -8.85
CA THR A 31 -12.59 5.57 -10.19
C THR A 31 -11.07 5.61 -10.22
N VAL A 32 -10.45 4.48 -10.53
CA VAL A 32 -9.00 4.38 -10.76
C VAL A 32 -8.69 4.68 -12.23
N GLY A 33 -7.62 5.43 -12.49
CA GLY A 33 -7.21 5.87 -13.83
C GLY A 33 -7.85 7.18 -14.30
N LYS A 34 -8.58 7.88 -13.42
CA LYS A 34 -9.06 9.25 -13.67
C LYS A 34 -8.06 10.30 -13.19
N ASP A 35 -7.78 10.30 -11.89
CA ASP A 35 -6.94 11.30 -11.22
C ASP A 35 -5.54 10.75 -10.93
N VAL A 36 -5.45 9.47 -10.58
CA VAL A 36 -4.20 8.71 -10.45
C VAL A 36 -4.33 7.38 -11.19
N ASN A 37 -3.23 6.88 -11.72
CA ASN A 37 -3.17 5.57 -12.38
C ASN A 37 -3.14 4.41 -11.35
N PRO A 38 -3.39 3.16 -11.75
CA PRO A 38 -3.42 2.03 -10.80
C PRO A 38 -2.14 1.83 -9.99
N VAL A 39 -0.96 2.08 -10.59
CA VAL A 39 0.33 1.95 -9.90
C VAL A 39 0.47 3.04 -8.85
N GLU A 40 0.16 4.28 -9.20
CA GLU A 40 0.15 5.42 -8.26
C GLU A 40 -0.84 5.19 -7.11
N TYR A 41 -2.03 4.65 -7.41
CA TYR A 41 -3.02 4.30 -6.38
C TYR A 41 -2.49 3.22 -5.43
N PHE A 42 -1.78 2.22 -5.96
CA PHE A 42 -1.17 1.15 -5.18
C PHE A 42 -0.06 1.67 -4.26
N VAL A 43 0.94 2.39 -4.78
CA VAL A 43 2.03 2.94 -3.95
C VAL A 43 1.54 4.03 -2.99
N GLY A 44 0.51 4.78 -3.37
CA GLY A 44 -0.19 5.70 -2.47
C GLY A 44 -0.85 4.96 -1.29
N SER A 45 -1.41 3.77 -1.54
CA SER A 45 -2.01 2.93 -0.49
C SER A 45 -0.94 2.38 0.48
N VAL A 46 0.28 2.09 -0.01
CA VAL A 46 1.43 1.73 0.83
C VAL A 46 1.76 2.87 1.82
N LEU A 47 1.92 4.09 1.31
CA LEU A 47 2.20 5.26 2.15
C LEU A 47 1.07 5.55 3.15
N ALA A 48 -0.19 5.41 2.71
CA ALA A 48 -1.35 5.60 3.57
C ALA A 48 -1.42 4.57 4.71
N CYS A 49 -1.08 3.30 4.45
CA CYS A 49 -0.99 2.27 5.49
C CYS A 49 0.11 2.58 6.49
N LEU A 50 1.29 3.00 6.04
CA LEU A 50 2.40 3.36 6.92
C LEU A 50 2.04 4.53 7.83
N ASN A 51 1.35 5.55 7.32
CA ASN A 51 0.84 6.64 8.14
C ASN A 51 -0.17 6.14 9.19
N SER A 52 -1.16 5.34 8.77
CA SER A 52 -2.21 4.84 9.67
C SER A 52 -1.66 3.91 10.75
N THR A 53 -0.83 2.95 10.35
CA THR A 53 -0.15 2.00 11.25
C THR A 53 0.84 2.73 12.14
N GLY A 54 1.64 3.65 11.58
CA GLY A 54 2.56 4.52 12.31
C GLY A 54 1.89 5.29 13.44
N THR A 55 0.76 5.92 13.14
CA THR A 55 -0.05 6.64 14.12
C THR A 55 -0.59 5.71 15.21
N MET A 56 -1.06 4.51 14.85
CA MET A 56 -1.56 3.52 15.81
C MET A 56 -0.46 3.04 16.75
N VAL A 57 0.68 2.61 16.19
CA VAL A 57 1.82 2.09 16.95
C VAL A 57 2.43 3.18 17.84
N ALA A 58 2.50 4.42 17.36
CA ALA A 58 2.95 5.55 18.18
C ALA A 58 2.07 5.72 19.42
N ARG A 59 0.74 5.65 19.27
CA ARG A 59 -0.19 5.70 20.40
C ARG A 59 0.00 4.53 21.37
N ASP A 60 0.19 3.32 20.86
CA ASP A 60 0.44 2.13 21.69
C ASP A 60 1.76 2.23 22.50
N MET A 61 2.71 3.04 22.02
CA MET A 61 4.02 3.26 22.62
C MET A 61 4.13 4.58 23.39
N ASP A 62 3.02 5.31 23.58
CA ASP A 62 2.98 6.64 24.20
C ASP A 62 3.92 7.66 23.52
N ILE A 63 4.09 7.57 22.20
CA ILE A 63 4.87 8.52 21.38
C ILE A 63 3.91 9.55 20.77
N ASP A 64 4.15 10.83 21.06
CA ASP A 64 3.41 11.94 20.45
C ASP A 64 4.10 12.40 19.16
N ILE A 65 3.61 11.90 18.02
CA ILE A 65 4.05 12.33 16.68
C ILE A 65 3.38 13.65 16.33
N THR A 66 4.20 14.67 16.09
CA THR A 66 3.74 16.01 15.67
C THR A 66 3.73 16.17 14.15
N SER A 67 4.61 15.44 13.45
CA SER A 67 4.68 15.41 11.99
C SER A 67 5.11 14.03 11.48
N LEU A 68 4.49 13.57 10.40
CA LEU A 68 4.89 12.37 9.65
C LEU A 68 4.73 12.65 8.16
N GLU A 69 5.87 12.76 7.48
CA GLU A 69 5.93 12.84 6.03
C GLU A 69 6.52 11.55 5.46
N ALA A 70 6.04 11.14 4.29
CA ALA A 70 6.46 9.90 3.66
C ALA A 70 6.64 10.08 2.15
N SER A 71 7.71 9.51 1.61
CA SER A 71 7.95 9.42 0.16
C SER A 71 8.19 7.97 -0.23
N ILE A 72 7.85 7.65 -1.48
CA ILE A 72 8.12 6.34 -2.08
C ILE A 72 8.69 6.50 -3.48
N GLU A 73 9.76 5.78 -3.75
CA GLU A 73 10.40 5.69 -5.07
C GLU A 73 10.34 4.26 -5.56
N GLY A 74 10.15 4.07 -6.87
CA GLY A 74 10.11 2.75 -7.47
C GLY A 74 9.94 2.80 -8.98
N ASP A 75 10.40 1.74 -9.63
CA ASP A 75 10.47 1.66 -11.08
C ASP A 75 9.56 0.56 -11.63
N ILE A 76 8.99 0.83 -12.82
CA ILE A 76 8.30 -0.16 -13.65
C ILE A 76 8.91 -0.12 -15.04
N ASN A 77 9.36 -1.28 -15.52
CA ASN A 77 9.63 -1.45 -16.93
C ASN A 77 8.34 -1.82 -17.67
N TYR A 78 7.72 -0.83 -18.32
CA TYR A 78 6.48 -1.05 -19.08
C TYR A 78 6.67 -1.89 -20.36
N ALA A 79 7.89 -2.31 -20.72
CA ALA A 79 8.16 -3.20 -21.85
C ALA A 79 7.38 -4.53 -21.71
N THR A 80 7.42 -5.16 -20.54
CA THR A 80 6.67 -6.41 -20.26
C THR A 80 5.16 -6.19 -20.38
N TYR A 81 4.65 -5.06 -19.87
CA TYR A 81 3.23 -4.68 -20.04
C TYR A 81 2.83 -4.51 -21.51
N ARG A 82 3.77 -4.08 -22.38
CA ARG A 82 3.56 -3.94 -23.83
C ARG A 82 3.80 -5.24 -24.61
N GLY A 83 4.19 -6.32 -23.95
CA GLY A 83 4.48 -7.61 -24.59
C GLY A 83 5.83 -7.66 -25.32
N GLU A 84 6.77 -6.77 -24.95
CA GLU A 84 8.14 -6.81 -25.46
C GLU A 84 8.95 -7.93 -24.77
N ASP A 85 9.93 -8.47 -25.48
CA ASP A 85 10.79 -9.56 -24.99
C ASP A 85 11.89 -9.01 -24.05
N VAL A 86 11.57 -8.93 -22.76
CA VAL A 86 12.46 -8.50 -21.67
C VAL A 86 12.37 -9.46 -20.48
N ALA A 87 13.43 -9.55 -19.68
CA ALA A 87 13.48 -10.42 -18.51
C ALA A 87 12.70 -9.86 -17.30
N ASP A 88 12.46 -8.54 -17.26
CA ASP A 88 11.80 -7.88 -16.14
C ASP A 88 10.34 -8.31 -16.00
N ARG A 89 9.85 -8.39 -14.76
CA ARG A 89 8.41 -8.60 -14.50
C ARG A 89 7.61 -7.34 -14.85
N ALA A 90 6.32 -7.48 -15.13
CA ALA A 90 5.46 -6.35 -15.49
C ALA A 90 5.17 -5.36 -14.33
N GLY A 91 5.40 -5.79 -13.08
CA GLY A 91 5.14 -5.00 -11.88
C GLY A 91 6.30 -4.07 -11.48
N LEU A 92 6.26 -3.61 -10.24
CA LEU A 92 7.34 -2.83 -9.61
C LEU A 92 8.61 -3.69 -9.48
N GLN A 93 9.77 -3.10 -9.78
CA GLN A 93 11.09 -3.75 -9.68
C GLN A 93 11.71 -3.63 -8.28
N GLY A 94 11.17 -2.74 -7.47
CA GLY A 94 11.60 -2.46 -6.10
C GLY A 94 10.93 -1.17 -5.63
N LEU A 95 10.79 -1.02 -4.32
CA LEU A 95 10.29 0.20 -3.69
C LEU A 95 11.27 0.64 -2.60
N ALA A 96 11.51 1.94 -2.52
CA ALA A 96 12.23 2.57 -1.43
C ALA A 96 11.31 3.59 -0.76
N VAL A 97 11.01 3.39 0.53
CA VAL A 97 10.19 4.31 1.32
C VAL A 97 11.07 5.07 2.30
N THR A 98 10.88 6.39 2.37
CA THR A 98 11.50 7.24 3.40
C THR A 98 10.42 7.88 4.25
N LEU A 99 10.57 7.81 5.58
CA LEU A 99 9.70 8.50 6.54
C LEU A 99 10.50 9.60 7.23
N SER A 100 9.92 10.80 7.32
CA SER A 100 10.42 11.90 8.14
C SER A 100 9.43 12.13 9.27
N VAL A 101 9.87 11.89 10.51
CA VAL A 101 9.00 11.88 11.70
C VAL A 101 9.53 12.86 12.73
N GLU A 102 8.64 13.72 13.23
CA GLU A 102 8.92 14.62 14.35
C GLU A 102 8.03 14.22 15.53
N THR A 103 8.60 14.25 16.74
CA THR A 103 7.91 13.92 17.99
C THR A 103 7.96 15.10 18.96
N ALA A 104 7.00 15.17 19.88
CA ALA A 104 6.96 16.24 20.90
C ALA A 104 8.10 16.09 21.93
N ASP A 105 8.48 14.86 22.24
CA ASP A 105 9.53 14.48 23.19
C ASP A 105 10.48 13.44 22.57
N ASP A 106 11.61 13.18 23.24
CA ASP A 106 12.55 12.12 22.85
C ASP A 106 11.84 10.75 22.86
N ALA A 107 11.88 10.06 21.71
CA ALA A 107 11.25 8.76 21.52
C ALA A 107 12.19 7.78 20.81
N ASP A 108 12.04 6.49 21.11
CA ASP A 108 12.75 5.42 20.40
C ASP A 108 12.08 5.14 19.05
N LEU A 109 12.42 5.96 18.05
CA LEU A 109 11.86 5.86 16.70
C LEU A 109 12.28 4.59 15.96
N ASP A 110 13.40 3.97 16.33
CA ASP A 110 13.82 2.70 15.74
C ASP A 110 12.92 1.55 16.21
N ALA A 111 12.63 1.50 17.52
CA ALA A 111 11.67 0.54 18.08
C ALA A 111 10.27 0.76 17.51
N TRP A 112 9.84 2.02 17.37
CA TRP A 112 8.57 2.37 16.73
C TRP A 112 8.52 1.89 15.28
N LEU A 113 9.53 2.21 14.47
CA LEU A 113 9.56 1.83 13.06
C LEU A 113 9.58 0.31 12.88
N ALA A 114 10.30 -0.41 13.73
CA ALA A 114 10.30 -1.88 13.71
C ALA A 114 8.89 -2.44 13.96
N ALA A 115 8.17 -1.92 14.96
CA ALA A 115 6.80 -2.32 15.26
C ALA A 115 5.80 -1.91 14.15
N VAL A 116 6.03 -0.78 13.47
CA VAL A 116 5.20 -0.38 12.31
C VAL A 116 5.37 -1.34 11.14
N LYS A 117 6.61 -1.71 10.80
CA LYS A 117 6.90 -2.65 9.72
C LYS A 117 6.29 -4.03 9.97
N ASP A 118 6.36 -4.51 11.22
CA ASP A 118 5.76 -5.78 11.63
C ASP A 118 4.22 -5.79 11.53
N ARG A 119 3.58 -4.62 11.61
CA ARG A 119 2.11 -4.50 11.75
C ARG A 119 1.38 -3.93 10.54
N CYS A 120 2.05 -3.30 9.55
CA CYS A 120 1.35 -2.71 8.41
C CYS A 120 0.98 -3.79 7.37
N PRO A 121 -0.32 -4.09 7.19
CA PRO A 121 -0.74 -5.16 6.27
C PRO A 121 -0.44 -4.85 4.80
N VAL A 122 -0.38 -3.57 4.40
CA VAL A 122 -0.16 -3.20 3.00
C VAL A 122 1.30 -3.35 2.60
N THR A 123 2.26 -3.04 3.48
CA THR A 123 3.68 -3.30 3.19
C THR A 123 3.96 -4.80 3.19
N ASP A 124 3.29 -5.57 4.05
CA ASP A 124 3.40 -7.04 4.03
C ASP A 124 3.03 -7.63 2.65
N ASN A 125 1.93 -7.18 2.04
CA ASN A 125 1.54 -7.59 0.68
C ASN A 125 2.57 -7.22 -0.42
N VAL A 126 3.49 -6.30 -0.14
CA VAL A 126 4.57 -5.89 -1.06
C VAL A 126 5.85 -6.68 -0.80
N GLU A 127 6.19 -6.86 0.48
CA GLU A 127 7.39 -7.56 0.94
C GLU A 127 7.27 -9.08 0.73
N ASN A 128 6.03 -9.59 0.74
CA ASN A 128 5.71 -11.00 0.55
C ASN A 128 4.86 -11.21 -0.71
N GLU A 129 5.06 -12.36 -1.37
CA GLU A 129 4.20 -12.75 -2.50
C GLU A 129 2.82 -13.19 -1.98
N THR A 130 1.81 -12.37 -2.23
CA THR A 130 0.41 -12.76 -2.01
C THR A 130 -0.12 -13.47 -3.26
N GLY A 131 -0.57 -14.72 -3.11
CA GLY A 131 -1.09 -15.52 -4.21
C GLY A 131 -2.32 -14.88 -4.87
N LEU A 132 -2.32 -14.83 -6.20
CA LEU A 132 -3.40 -14.28 -7.02
C LEU A 132 -3.83 -15.31 -8.07
N ASP A 133 -5.12 -15.64 -8.08
CA ASP A 133 -5.75 -16.44 -9.14
C ASP A 133 -6.65 -15.53 -9.99
N VAL A 134 -6.51 -15.64 -11.32
CA VAL A 134 -7.30 -14.85 -12.28
C VAL A 134 -7.89 -15.80 -13.31
N SER A 135 -9.21 -15.83 -13.41
CA SER A 135 -9.96 -16.70 -14.32
C SER A 135 -10.99 -15.92 -15.14
N LEU A 136 -11.53 -16.58 -16.16
CA LEU A 136 -12.64 -16.09 -16.96
C LEU A 136 -13.87 -16.93 -16.63
N ASP A 137 -15.02 -16.27 -16.45
CA ASP A 137 -16.33 -16.92 -16.31
C ASP A 137 -16.87 -17.44 -17.65
#